data_AF-A0A7K2BWF9-F1
#
_entry.id   AF-A0A7K2BWF9-F1
#
_cell.length_a   1.000
_cell.length_b   1.000
_cell.length_c   1.000
_cell.angle_alpha   90.00
_cell.angle_beta   90.00
_cell.angle_gamma   90.00
#
_symmetry.space_group_name_H-M   'P 1'
#
loop_
_entity.id
_entity.type
_entity.pdbx_description
1 polymer ?
#
loop_
_entity_poly.entity_id
_entity_poly.type
_entity_poly.pdbx_seq_one_letter_code
_entity_poly.pdbx_strand_id
1 'polypeptide(L)'
;MLGHGDDAAADRGGAGGPEAARRARRHVHAGRGPAGTGVRTKAAALLHSIVGNHPLVDGNKRLGWLAAAVFLELDGASVSTAANDDVHDLVMAAARGDMSVDGIATALRQM
;
A
#
# COMPACT_ATOMS: atom_id res chain seq x y z
N MET A 1 -65.57 -5.72 -12.33
CA MET A 1 -64.66 -5.48 -13.47
C MET A 1 -63.36 -6.21 -13.13
N LEU A 2 -63.20 -7.40 -13.72
CA LEU A 2 -62.04 -8.28 -13.61
C LEU A 2 -60.98 -7.83 -14.62
N GLY A 3 -59.71 -7.97 -14.25
CA GLY A 3 -58.66 -8.43 -15.15
C GLY A 3 -57.65 -7.41 -15.70
N HIS A 4 -56.38 -7.77 -15.45
CA HIS A 4 -55.30 -7.97 -16.43
C HIS A 4 -54.28 -6.85 -16.75
N GLY A 5 -52.99 -7.25 -16.65
CA GLY A 5 -51.79 -6.59 -17.18
C GLY A 5 -50.97 -5.95 -16.05
N ASP A 6 -50.11 -6.66 -15.31
CA ASP A 6 -48.86 -7.34 -15.70
C ASP A 6 -47.86 -6.46 -16.48
N ASP A 7 -46.62 -6.53 -15.97
CA ASP A 7 -45.33 -6.22 -16.59
C ASP A 7 -44.90 -4.76 -16.73
N ALA A 8 -43.90 -4.36 -15.95
CA ALA A 8 -42.50 -4.43 -16.40
C ALA A 8 -41.56 -3.60 -15.52
N ALA A 9 -40.61 -4.31 -14.91
CA ALA A 9 -39.21 -3.93 -14.76
C ALA A 9 -38.83 -2.46 -14.50
N ALA A 10 -38.40 -2.19 -13.26
CA ALA A 10 -37.17 -1.45 -13.01
C ALA A 10 -36.54 -1.89 -11.69
N ASP A 11 -36.18 -3.17 -11.63
CA ASP A 11 -34.97 -3.56 -10.91
C ASP A 11 -33.78 -2.92 -11.64
N ARG A 12 -33.09 -2.00 -10.95
CA ARG A 12 -31.63 -1.80 -11.00
C ARG A 12 -31.23 -0.59 -10.13
N GLY A 13 -31.30 -0.78 -8.81
CA GLY A 13 -30.56 0.04 -7.85
C GLY A 13 -29.33 -0.76 -7.39
N GLY A 14 -28.24 -0.69 -8.16
CA GLY A 14 -27.05 -1.53 -8.00
C GLY A 14 -26.38 -1.39 -6.63
N ALA A 15 -26.74 -2.25 -5.69
CA ALA A 15 -25.98 -2.51 -4.48
C ALA A 15 -24.86 -3.50 -4.82
N GLY A 16 -23.80 -3.00 -5.46
CA GLY A 16 -22.66 -3.82 -5.85
C GLY A 16 -21.65 -3.06 -6.69
N GLY A 17 -21.19 -1.90 -6.22
CA GLY A 17 -20.06 -1.23 -6.84
C GLY A 17 -18.80 -2.12 -6.83
N PRO A 18 -17.86 -1.93 -7.77
CA PRO A 18 -16.62 -2.72 -7.89
C PRO A 18 -15.72 -2.67 -6.64
N GLU A 19 -16.05 -1.79 -5.68
CA GLU A 19 -15.39 -1.64 -4.39
C GLU A 19 -15.49 -2.88 -3.49
N ALA A 20 -16.60 -3.63 -3.56
CA ALA A 20 -16.80 -4.85 -2.78
C ALA A 20 -15.95 -6.04 -3.29
N ALA A 21 -15.49 -5.99 -4.55
CA ALA A 21 -14.70 -7.05 -5.17
C ALA A 21 -13.19 -6.98 -4.85
N ARG A 22 -12.69 -5.86 -4.31
CA ARG A 22 -11.33 -5.75 -3.73
C ARG A 22 -11.14 -6.57 -2.44
N ARG A 23 -12.11 -7.42 -2.10
CA ARG A 23 -12.05 -8.38 -0.99
C ARG A 23 -11.30 -9.68 -1.34
N ALA A 24 -10.75 -9.81 -2.55
CA ALA A 24 -9.91 -10.93 -2.97
C ALA A 24 -8.46 -10.78 -2.46
N ARG A 25 -8.30 -10.89 -1.13
CA ARG A 25 -7.02 -10.83 -0.41
C ARG A 25 -6.21 -12.11 -0.64
N ARG A 26 -5.14 -12.07 -1.44
CA ARG A 26 -3.90 -12.84 -1.18
C ARG A 26 -2.71 -12.34 -2.01
N HIS A 27 -1.82 -11.57 -1.37
CA HIS A 27 -0.43 -11.45 -1.82
C HIS A 27 0.46 -12.13 -0.78
N VAL A 28 1.07 -13.26 -1.14
CA VAL A 28 2.07 -13.92 -0.30
C VAL A 28 3.36 -13.13 -0.46
N HIS A 29 3.62 -12.20 0.45
CA HIS A 29 4.92 -11.59 0.63
C HIS A 29 5.74 -12.51 1.54
N ALA A 30 6.79 -13.12 0.98
CA ALA A 30 7.63 -14.11 1.66
C ALA A 30 8.12 -13.60 3.02
N GLY A 31 7.95 -14.45 4.05
CA GLY A 31 8.36 -14.18 5.42
C GLY A 31 7.19 -13.98 6.38
N ARG A 32 6.59 -15.09 6.87
CA ARG A 32 5.84 -15.05 8.12
C ARG A 32 6.86 -14.95 9.27
N GLY A 33 7.35 -13.73 9.52
CA GLY A 33 7.74 -13.33 10.87
C GLY A 33 6.53 -13.46 11.80
N PRO A 34 6.72 -13.34 13.13
CA PRO A 34 5.60 -13.45 14.08
C PRO A 34 4.43 -12.60 13.59
N ALA A 35 3.21 -13.12 13.76
CA ALA A 35 1.97 -12.67 13.11
C ALA A 35 1.54 -11.20 13.34
N GLY A 36 2.45 -10.33 13.81
CA GLY A 36 2.28 -8.91 14.10
C GLY A 36 3.28 -7.96 13.43
N THR A 37 4.15 -8.37 12.49
CA THR A 37 4.86 -7.36 11.66
C THR A 37 3.87 -6.71 10.71
N GLY A 38 3.40 -5.51 11.09
CA GLY A 38 2.42 -4.74 10.33
C GLY A 38 2.88 -4.44 8.90
N VAL A 39 1.92 -4.24 8.00
CA VAL A 39 2.15 -3.91 6.58
C VAL A 39 3.22 -2.81 6.40
N ARG A 40 3.18 -1.76 7.21
CA ARG A 40 4.15 -0.66 7.17
C ARG A 40 5.56 -1.06 7.60
N THR A 41 5.70 -2.02 8.52
CA THR A 41 7.02 -2.57 8.89
C THR A 41 7.64 -3.36 7.74
N LYS A 42 6.82 -4.08 6.96
CA LYS A 42 7.29 -4.78 5.75
C LYS A 42 7.69 -3.81 4.65
N ALA A 43 6.88 -2.78 4.41
CA ALA A 43 7.21 -1.70 3.47
C ALA A 43 8.51 -0.97 3.89
N ALA A 44 8.67 -0.71 5.19
CA ALA A 44 9.86 -0.10 5.75
C ALA A 44 11.12 -0.97 5.56
N ALA A 45 11.02 -2.28 5.80
CA ALA A 45 12.11 -3.22 5.56
C ALA A 45 12.49 -3.27 4.07
N LEU A 46 11.50 -3.22 3.18
CA LEU A 46 11.71 -3.17 1.73
C LEU A 46 12.45 -1.89 1.30
N LEU A 47 11.99 -0.72 1.77
CA LEU A 47 12.66 0.56 1.53
C LEU A 47 14.11 0.51 2.04
N HIS A 48 14.29 0.14 3.30
CA HIS A 48 15.59 0.06 3.95
C HIS A 48 16.54 -0.91 3.22
N SER A 49 16.06 -2.06 2.78
CA SER A 49 16.89 -3.05 2.08
C SER A 49 17.34 -2.56 0.69
N ILE A 50 16.45 -1.96 -0.10
CA ILE A 50 16.80 -1.47 -1.44
C ILE A 50 17.75 -0.28 -1.32
N VAL A 51 17.43 0.65 -0.43
CA VAL A 51 18.21 1.86 -0.26
C VAL A 51 19.55 1.58 0.42
N GLY A 52 19.60 0.69 1.43
CA GLY A 52 20.84 0.38 2.16
C GLY A 52 21.84 -0.48 1.39
N ASN A 53 21.37 -1.39 0.53
CA ASN A 53 22.26 -2.32 -0.18
C ASN A 53 22.69 -1.83 -1.57
N HIS A 54 22.10 -0.73 -2.08
CA HIS A 54 22.40 -0.17 -3.41
C HIS A 54 22.47 -1.21 -4.56
N PRO A 55 21.41 -1.99 -4.82
CA PRO A 55 21.43 -3.07 -5.83
C PRO A 55 21.53 -2.58 -7.28
N LEU A 56 21.30 -1.29 -7.56
CA LEU A 56 21.38 -0.70 -8.90
C LEU A 56 22.55 0.26 -9.02
N VAL A 57 23.00 0.48 -10.27
CA VAL A 57 24.00 1.50 -10.63
C VAL A 57 23.51 2.91 -10.25
N ASP A 58 22.23 3.21 -10.47
CA ASP A 58 21.58 4.45 -10.03
C ASP A 58 20.10 4.21 -9.73
N GLY A 59 19.45 5.14 -9.04
CA GLY A 59 18.01 5.17 -8.81
C GLY A 59 17.53 4.40 -7.59
N ASN A 60 18.44 3.86 -6.76
CA ASN A 60 18.10 3.08 -5.56
C ASN A 60 17.08 3.77 -4.63
N LYS A 61 17.22 5.09 -4.44
CA LYS A 61 16.28 5.89 -3.61
C LYS A 61 14.88 5.94 -4.20
N ARG A 62 14.78 6.21 -5.50
CA ARG A 62 13.50 6.26 -6.24
C ARG A 62 12.84 4.89 -6.27
N LEU A 63 13.60 3.84 -6.54
CA LEU A 63 13.09 2.47 -6.51
C LEU A 63 12.62 2.08 -5.11
N GLY A 64 13.43 2.36 -4.08
CA GLY A 64 13.10 2.04 -2.70
C GLY A 64 11.75 2.63 -2.27
N TRP A 65 11.54 3.92 -2.56
CA TRP A 65 10.25 4.57 -2.30
C TRP A 65 9.11 3.95 -3.09
N LEU A 66 9.28 3.78 -4.41
CA LEU A 66 8.23 3.24 -5.28
C LEU A 66 7.84 1.82 -4.85
N ALA A 67 8.82 0.98 -4.51
CA ALA A 67 8.59 -0.37 -4.05
C ALA A 67 7.78 -0.38 -2.73
N ALA A 68 8.12 0.49 -1.78
CA ALA A 68 7.36 0.63 -0.53
C ALA A 68 5.94 1.18 -0.77
N ALA A 69 5.78 2.22 -1.58
CA ALA A 69 4.49 2.83 -1.88
C ALA A 69 3.54 1.85 -2.60
N VAL A 70 4.04 1.13 -3.62
CA VAL A 70 3.26 0.10 -4.32
C VAL A 70 2.90 -1.07 -3.40
N PHE A 71 3.84 -1.51 -2.55
CA PHE A 71 3.55 -2.54 -1.55
C PHE A 71 2.40 -2.13 -0.62
N LEU A 72 2.43 -0.90 -0.12
CA LEU A 72 1.39 -0.34 0.73
C LEU A 72 0.04 -0.22 0.01
N GLU A 73 0.05 0.20 -1.26
CA GLU A 73 -1.15 0.30 -2.09
C GLU A 73 -1.83 -1.07 -2.28
N LEU A 74 -1.04 -2.11 -2.56
CA LEU A 74 -1.54 -3.48 -2.73
C LEU A 74 -2.18 -4.06 -1.46
N ASP A 75 -1.68 -3.65 -0.29
CA ASP A 75 -2.21 -4.06 1.01
C ASP A 75 -3.29 -3.10 1.57
N GLY A 76 -3.72 -2.10 0.79
CA GLY A 76 -4.77 -1.15 1.17
C GLY A 76 -4.35 -0.11 2.24
N ALA A 77 -3.05 0.12 2.39
CA ALA A 77 -2.44 1.07 3.32
C ALA A 77 -1.75 2.22 2.57
N SER A 78 -2.39 2.72 1.50
CA SER A 78 -1.86 3.75 0.60
C SER A 78 -1.25 4.96 1.32
N VAL A 79 -0.18 5.51 0.73
CA VAL A 79 0.50 6.75 1.15
C VAL A 79 0.45 7.82 0.05
N SER A 80 -0.56 7.74 -0.82
CA SER A 80 -0.69 8.62 -1.99
C SER A 80 -0.93 10.10 -1.65
N THR A 81 -1.35 10.38 -0.42
CA THR A 81 -1.60 11.73 0.10
C THR A 81 -0.40 12.32 0.86
N ALA A 82 0.70 11.58 0.99
CA ALA A 82 1.90 12.06 1.65
C ALA A 82 2.45 13.31 0.95
N ALA A 83 2.90 14.30 1.73
CA ALA A 83 3.57 15.45 1.15
C ALA A 83 4.90 15.03 0.52
N ASN A 84 5.24 15.63 -0.63
CA ASN A 84 6.48 15.30 -1.33
C ASN A 84 7.73 15.54 -0.46
N ASP A 85 7.69 16.57 0.39
CA ASP A 85 8.80 16.89 1.30
C ASP A 85 8.97 15.81 2.37
N ASP A 86 7.88 15.32 2.98
CA ASP A 86 7.92 14.22 3.95
C ASP A 86 8.48 12.93 3.35
N VAL A 87 8.09 12.63 2.10
CA VAL A 87 8.60 11.48 1.34
C VAL A 87 10.09 11.65 1.05
N HIS A 88 10.49 12.85 0.63
CA HIS A 88 11.88 13.17 0.34
C HIS A 88 12.76 12.98 1.57
N ASP A 89 12.36 13.56 2.70
CA ASP A 89 13.10 13.51 3.96
C ASP A 89 13.20 12.09 4.49
N LEU A 90 12.11 11.31 4.44
CA LEU A 90 12.11 9.89 4.81
C LEU A 90 13.14 9.09 4.00
N VAL A 91 13.10 9.22 2.67
CA VAL A 91 13.98 8.46 1.77
C VAL A 91 15.42 8.88 1.94
N MET A 92 15.68 10.17 2.14
CA MET A 92 17.03 10.69 2.35
C MET A 92 17.60 10.24 3.70
N ALA A 93 16.81 10.25 4.77
CA ALA A 93 17.23 9.75 6.07
C ALA A 93 17.49 8.23 6.05
N ALA A 94 16.63 7.45 5.37
CA ALA A 94 16.89 6.03 5.13
C ALA A 94 18.18 5.79 4.32
N ALA A 95 18.45 6.63 3.31
CA ALA A 95 19.66 6.52 2.48
C ALA A 95 20.97 6.90 3.18
N ARG A 96 20.89 7.72 4.23
CA ARG A 96 22.03 8.01 5.08
C ARG A 96 22.31 6.89 6.08
N GLY A 97 21.37 5.96 6.27
CA GLY A 97 21.41 4.96 7.33
C GLY A 97 21.02 5.52 8.70
N ASP A 98 20.43 6.73 8.74
CA ASP A 98 20.06 7.43 9.98
C ASP A 98 18.74 6.93 10.58
N MET A 99 17.99 6.11 9.84
CA MET A 99 16.70 5.56 10.26
C MET A 99 16.68 4.04 10.26
N SER A 100 16.30 3.47 11.40
CA SER A 100 15.98 2.04 11.50
C SER A 100 14.69 1.70 10.76
N VAL A 101 14.48 0.41 10.48
CA VAL A 101 13.23 -0.11 9.90
C VAL A 101 12.01 0.32 10.73
N ASP A 102 12.10 0.32 12.07
CA ASP A 102 10.99 0.75 12.93
C ASP A 102 10.73 2.26 12.85
N GLY A 103 11.79 3.06 12.70
CA GLY A 103 11.68 4.50 12.44
C GLY A 103 10.96 4.77 11.12
N ILE A 104 11.36 4.08 10.05
CA ILE A 104 10.73 4.19 8.73
C ILE A 104 9.25 3.75 8.81
N ALA A 105 8.96 2.64 9.49
CA ALA A 105 7.59 2.16 9.68
C ALA A 105 6.71 3.15 10.44
N THR A 106 7.30 3.93 11.36
CA THR A 106 6.62 4.99 12.10
C THR A 106 6.33 6.19 11.22
N ALA A 107 7.28 6.63 10.40
CA ALA A 107 7.05 7.70 9.43
C ALA A 107 5.94 7.33 8.44
N LEU A 108 5.96 6.11 7.90
CA LEU A 108 4.91 5.58 7.01
C LEU A 108 3.53 5.44 7.68
N ARG A 109 3.43 5.51 9.02
CA ARG A 109 2.14 5.54 9.73
C ARG A 109 1.54 6.94 9.82
N GLN A 110 2.38 7.97 9.70
CA GLN A 110 2.01 9.37 9.86
C GLN A 110 1.67 10.05 8.53
N MET A 111 2.03 9.38 7.42
CA MET A 111 1.63 9.69 6.05
C MET A 111 0.24 9.13 5.73
#